data_AF-A0A415EI05-F1
#
_entry.id   AF-A0A415EI05-F1
#
_cell.length_a   1.000
_cell.length_b   1.000
_cell.length_c   1.000
_cell.angle_alpha   90.00
_cell.angle_beta   90.00
_cell.angle_gamma   90.00
#
_symmetry.space_group_name_H-M   'P 1'
#
loop_
_entity.id
_entity.type
_entity.pdbx_description
1 polymer ?
#
loop_
_entity_poly.entity_id
_entity_poly.type
_entity_poly.pdbx_seq_one_letter_code
_entity_poly.pdbx_strand_id
1 'polypeptide(L)'
;MFDDYHLLITGDGAIYSSTDDWTQVLAHTWNRNTGALGIALCCAYDARIYGDLSFDLGTFPPTKLQVESTALLLALLSRKLGIPIDAGHIMTHAEAADLDGYGPWMAGTPQFEKWDLYQLQDYDGVWKPGGDVLRGKALYYTHFLPLL
;
A
#
# COMPACT_ATOMS: atom_id res chain seq x y z
N MET A 1 11.68 -12.27 5.70
CA MET A 1 10.80 -11.88 4.58
C MET A 1 9.38 -11.99 5.11
N PHE A 2 8.51 -11.01 4.88
CA PHE A 2 7.19 -10.95 5.52
C PHE A 2 6.23 -11.93 4.84
N ASP A 3 5.82 -12.97 5.54
CA ASP A 3 4.96 -14.06 5.02
C ASP A 3 3.46 -13.78 5.19
N ASP A 4 3.09 -12.71 5.87
CA ASP A 4 1.70 -12.25 6.00
C ASP A 4 1.14 -11.62 4.71
N TYR A 5 1.97 -11.32 3.71
CA TYR A 5 1.61 -10.65 2.46
C TYR A 5 2.01 -11.50 1.26
N HIS A 6 1.28 -11.43 0.15
CA HIS A 6 1.55 -12.22 -1.06
C HIS A 6 2.74 -11.67 -1.83
N LEU A 7 2.82 -10.34 -1.94
CA LEU A 7 3.83 -9.63 -2.73
C LEU A 7 4.60 -8.65 -1.87
N LEU A 8 5.90 -8.58 -2.09
CA LEU A 8 6.84 -7.77 -1.33
C LEU A 8 7.65 -6.88 -2.26
N ILE A 9 7.70 -5.58 -1.96
CA ILE A 9 8.45 -4.59 -2.72
C ILE A 9 9.68 -4.17 -1.90
N THR A 10 10.87 -4.57 -2.33
CA THR A 10 12.13 -4.25 -1.65
C THR A 10 12.55 -2.80 -1.86
N GLY A 11 13.49 -2.29 -1.07
CA GLY A 11 13.92 -0.88 -1.10
C GLY A 11 14.43 -0.39 -2.46
N ASP A 12 14.96 -1.30 -3.29
CA ASP A 12 15.39 -1.05 -4.67
C ASP A 12 14.26 -1.20 -5.71
N GLY A 13 13.03 -1.47 -5.27
CA GLY A 13 11.84 -1.61 -6.10
C GLY A 13 11.65 -3.00 -6.71
N ALA A 14 12.46 -4.00 -6.37
CA ALA A 14 12.23 -5.37 -6.84
C ALA A 14 10.98 -5.98 -6.17
N ILE A 15 10.31 -6.87 -6.91
CA ILE A 15 9.05 -7.51 -6.51
C ILE A 15 9.33 -8.98 -6.24
N TYR A 16 8.94 -9.46 -5.06
CA TYR A 16 9.05 -10.85 -4.67
C TYR A 16 7.68 -11.41 -4.30
N SER A 17 7.42 -12.63 -4.73
CA SER A 17 6.29 -13.41 -4.24
C SER A 17 6.72 -14.19 -3.00
N SER A 18 5.98 -14.05 -1.90
CA SER A 18 6.22 -14.83 -0.67
C SER A 18 5.64 -16.25 -0.75
N THR A 19 4.65 -16.43 -1.62
CA THR A 19 3.94 -17.69 -1.88
C THR A 19 3.78 -17.89 -3.39
N ASP A 20 3.76 -19.15 -3.83
CA ASP A 20 3.46 -19.49 -5.23
C ASP A 20 1.94 -19.56 -5.50
N ASP A 21 1.11 -19.48 -4.46
CA ASP A 21 -0.35 -19.52 -4.54
C ASP A 21 -0.98 -18.22 -4.04
N TRP A 22 -1.38 -17.36 -4.97
CA TRP A 22 -2.04 -16.08 -4.70
C TRP A 22 -3.53 -16.22 -4.33
N THR A 23 -4.06 -17.44 -4.24
CA THR A 23 -5.42 -17.71 -3.74
C THR A 23 -5.43 -18.05 -2.25
N GLN A 24 -4.27 -18.29 -1.66
CA GLN A 24 -4.11 -18.54 -0.24
C GLN A 24 -4.58 -17.32 0.58
N VAL A 25 -5.26 -17.56 1.70
CA VAL A 25 -5.58 -16.49 2.65
C VAL A 25 -4.38 -16.25 3.56
N LEU A 26 -3.81 -15.04 3.52
CA LEU A 26 -2.72 -14.59 4.38
C LEU A 26 -3.19 -13.48 5.34
N ALA A 27 -2.46 -13.24 6.43
CA ALA A 27 -2.90 -12.40 7.55
C ALA A 27 -2.51 -10.91 7.43
N HIS A 28 -2.60 -10.30 6.24
CA HIS A 28 -2.11 -8.94 5.98
C HIS A 28 -2.95 -7.80 6.59
N THR A 29 -4.28 -7.93 6.60
CA THR A 29 -5.19 -6.83 6.96
C THR A 29 -6.44 -7.38 7.62
N TRP A 30 -6.61 -7.09 8.91
CA TRP A 30 -7.78 -7.51 9.67
C TRP A 30 -9.08 -7.09 8.96
N ASN A 31 -10.07 -7.99 8.97
CA ASN A 31 -11.35 -7.85 8.26
C ASN A 31 -11.29 -7.79 6.71
N ARG A 32 -10.09 -7.96 6.10
CA ARG A 32 -9.88 -7.84 4.65
C ARG A 32 -9.01 -8.95 4.02
N ASN A 33 -8.70 -10.01 4.76
CA ASN A 33 -7.76 -11.07 4.33
C ASN A 33 -8.30 -12.00 3.23
N THR A 34 -9.63 -12.12 3.09
CA THR A 34 -10.24 -13.05 2.12
C THR A 34 -10.58 -12.34 0.81
N GLY A 35 -10.25 -12.97 -0.33
CA GLY A 35 -10.54 -12.41 -1.65
C GLY A 35 -9.70 -11.16 -1.98
N ALA A 36 -8.56 -11.01 -1.32
CA ALA A 36 -7.67 -9.86 -1.46
C ALA A 36 -6.21 -10.29 -1.62
N LEU A 37 -5.41 -9.44 -2.29
CA LEU A 37 -3.96 -9.60 -2.39
C LEU A 37 -3.27 -8.56 -1.50
N GLY A 38 -2.71 -9.00 -0.38
CA GLY A 38 -1.78 -8.20 0.41
C GLY A 38 -0.46 -7.93 -0.32
N ILE A 39 -0.09 -6.65 -0.45
CA ILE A 39 1.20 -6.19 -1.00
C ILE A 39 1.88 -5.32 0.07
N ALA A 40 3.11 -5.65 0.45
CA ALA A 40 3.89 -4.87 1.42
C ALA A 40 5.10 -4.18 0.76
N LEU A 41 5.32 -2.92 1.12
CA LEU A 41 6.60 -2.26 0.90
C LEU A 41 7.50 -2.59 2.09
N CYS A 42 8.67 -3.18 1.83
CA CYS A 42 9.67 -3.51 2.85
C CYS A 42 10.41 -2.24 3.28
N CYS A 43 9.75 -1.39 4.05
CA CYS A 43 10.23 -0.07 4.49
C CYS A 43 9.64 0.28 5.87
N ALA A 44 9.75 1.56 6.25
CA ALA A 44 9.17 2.16 7.45
C ALA A 44 9.60 1.49 8.77
N TYR A 45 10.84 0.97 8.82
CA TYR A 45 11.38 0.38 10.04
C TYR A 45 11.48 1.44 11.15
N ASP A 46 10.88 1.14 12.30
CA ASP A 46 10.72 2.04 13.45
C ASP A 46 9.91 3.31 13.18
N ALA A 47 9.08 3.33 12.12
CA ALA A 47 8.19 4.44 11.84
C ALA A 47 7.18 4.67 12.98
N ARG A 48 6.83 5.93 13.22
CA ARG A 48 5.91 6.37 14.26
C ARG A 48 4.96 7.42 13.73
N ILE A 49 3.74 7.41 14.25
CA ILE A 49 2.74 8.46 14.06
C ILE A 49 2.21 8.85 15.43
N TYR A 50 1.90 10.14 15.59
CA TYR A 50 1.44 10.71 16.84
C TYR A 50 -0.05 11.06 16.76
N GLY A 51 -0.67 11.34 17.91
CA GLY A 51 -2.11 11.61 17.99
C GLY A 51 -2.58 12.87 17.24
N ASP A 52 -1.65 13.77 16.87
CA ASP A 52 -1.90 14.93 16.03
C ASP A 52 -1.62 14.68 14.53
N LEU A 53 -1.42 13.41 14.15
CA LEU A 53 -1.07 12.93 12.82
C LEU A 53 0.29 13.42 12.30
N SER A 54 1.12 14.06 13.13
CA SER A 54 2.55 14.18 12.80
C SER A 54 3.19 12.80 12.79
N PHE A 55 4.16 12.57 11.90
CA PHE A 55 4.76 11.26 11.72
C PHE A 55 6.25 11.34 11.39
N ASP A 56 6.94 10.25 11.68
CA ASP A 56 8.33 9.95 11.34
C ASP A 56 8.34 8.58 10.66
N LEU A 57 8.96 8.49 9.49
CA LEU A 57 9.01 7.24 8.70
C LEU A 57 10.17 6.32 9.10
N GLY A 58 10.95 6.71 10.11
CA GLY A 58 12.00 5.90 10.70
C GLY A 58 13.22 5.74 9.81
N THR A 59 13.94 4.63 10.00
CA THR A 59 15.29 4.41 9.45
C THR A 59 15.28 4.13 7.94
N PHE A 60 14.20 3.55 7.43
CA PHE A 60 14.06 3.16 6.03
C PHE A 60 12.74 3.67 5.46
N PRO A 61 12.56 4.99 5.25
CA PRO A 61 11.33 5.51 4.66
C PRO A 61 11.06 4.88 3.28
N PRO A 62 9.79 4.78 2.83
CA PRO A 62 9.46 4.28 1.50
C PRO A 62 10.29 4.99 0.42
N THR A 63 11.00 4.23 -0.41
CA THR A 63 11.78 4.80 -1.49
C THR A 63 10.89 5.18 -2.67
N LYS A 64 11.36 6.10 -3.52
CA LYS A 64 10.67 6.42 -4.77
C LYS A 64 10.50 5.17 -5.64
N LEU A 65 11.52 4.31 -5.69
CA LEU A 65 11.47 3.05 -6.45
C LEU A 65 10.38 2.10 -5.93
N GLN A 66 10.21 2.00 -4.60
CA GLN A 66 9.12 1.21 -4.03
C GLN A 66 7.75 1.74 -4.45
N VAL A 67 7.54 3.05 -4.39
CA VAL A 67 6.27 3.69 -4.78
C VAL A 67 6.00 3.48 -6.28
N GLU A 68 7.00 3.68 -7.13
CA GLU A 68 6.85 3.51 -8.58
C GLU A 68 6.62 2.04 -8.98
N SER A 69 7.39 1.10 -8.43
CA SER A 69 7.19 -0.33 -8.68
C SER A 69 5.82 -0.80 -8.21
N THR A 70 5.33 -0.29 -7.08
CA THR A 70 3.99 -0.61 -6.59
C THR A 70 2.92 -0.09 -7.54
N ALA A 71 3.00 1.17 -7.99
CA ALA A 71 2.04 1.72 -8.94
C ALA A 71 2.02 0.99 -10.28
N LEU A 72 3.20 0.61 -10.82
CA LEU A 72 3.31 -0.22 -12.02
C LEU A 72 2.69 -1.61 -11.83
N LEU A 73 2.96 -2.25 -10.68
CA LEU A 73 2.36 -3.53 -10.32
C LEU A 73 0.84 -3.44 -10.23
N LEU A 74 0.30 -2.40 -9.58
CA LEU A 74 -1.14 -2.18 -9.47
C LEU A 74 -1.79 -1.99 -10.85
N ALA A 75 -1.15 -1.24 -11.76
CA ALA A 75 -1.63 -1.08 -13.13
C ALA A 75 -1.65 -2.42 -13.89
N LEU A 76 -0.60 -3.24 -13.74
CA LEU A 76 -0.51 -4.57 -14.35
C LEU A 76 -1.57 -5.52 -13.80
N LEU A 77 -1.73 -5.60 -12.48
CA LEU A 77 -2.70 -6.46 -11.80
C LEU A 77 -4.12 -6.04 -12.16
N SER A 78 -4.44 -4.75 -12.08
CA SER A 78 -5.74 -4.19 -12.49
C SER A 78 -6.13 -4.68 -13.89
N ARG A 79 -5.22 -4.53 -14.86
CA ARG A 79 -5.48 -4.95 -16.24
C ARG A 79 -5.59 -6.46 -16.39
N LYS A 80 -4.75 -7.25 -15.70
CA LYS A 80 -4.74 -8.71 -15.84
C LYS A 80 -5.90 -9.39 -15.13
N LEU A 81 -6.34 -8.85 -14.01
CA LEU A 81 -7.41 -9.41 -13.18
C LEU A 81 -8.77 -8.75 -13.45
N GLY A 82 -8.81 -7.68 -14.26
CA GLY A 82 -10.04 -6.94 -14.52
C GLY A 82 -10.53 -6.15 -13.30
N ILE A 83 -9.62 -5.75 -12.42
CA ILE A 83 -9.93 -5.02 -11.18
C ILE A 83 -9.84 -3.51 -11.46
N PRO A 84 -10.88 -2.72 -11.17
CA PRO A 84 -10.82 -1.27 -11.32
C PRO A 84 -9.75 -0.61 -10.42
N ILE A 85 -9.11 0.45 -10.90
CA ILE A 85 -8.21 1.28 -10.07
C ILE A 85 -9.05 2.34 -9.37
N ASP A 86 -9.62 1.98 -8.22
CA ASP A 86 -10.35 2.87 -7.33
C ASP A 86 -10.14 2.46 -5.86
N ALA A 87 -10.61 3.29 -4.93
CA ALA A 87 -10.44 3.08 -3.50
C ALA A 87 -11.26 1.88 -2.94
N GLY A 88 -12.27 1.42 -3.67
CA GLY A 88 -13.07 0.25 -3.29
C GLY A 88 -12.37 -1.08 -3.53
N HIS A 89 -11.43 -1.11 -4.48
CA HIS A 89 -10.71 -2.32 -4.88
C HIS A 89 -9.21 -2.29 -4.54
N ILE A 90 -8.59 -1.11 -4.54
CA ILE A 90 -7.18 -0.91 -4.25
C ILE A 90 -7.07 0.10 -3.10
N MET A 91 -6.70 -0.39 -1.92
CA MET A 91 -6.61 0.40 -0.70
C MET A 91 -5.28 0.20 0.00
N THR A 92 -4.81 1.24 0.66
CA THR A 92 -3.75 1.16 1.67
C THR A 92 -4.30 0.55 2.97
N HIS A 93 -3.41 0.08 3.86
CA HIS A 93 -3.87 -0.35 5.19
C HIS A 93 -4.46 0.83 5.96
N ALA A 94 -3.89 2.03 5.85
CA ALA A 94 -4.46 3.23 6.45
C ALA A 94 -5.93 3.45 6.05
N GLU A 95 -6.25 3.35 4.76
CA GLU A 95 -7.64 3.50 4.27
C GLU A 95 -8.55 2.37 4.75
N ALA A 96 -8.07 1.12 4.70
CA ALA A 96 -8.83 -0.03 5.23
C ALA A 96 -9.11 0.13 6.72
N ALA A 97 -8.11 0.56 7.49
CA ALA A 97 -8.20 0.79 8.92
C ALA A 97 -9.17 1.91 9.26
N ASP A 98 -9.22 2.99 8.48
CA ASP A 98 -10.21 4.07 8.65
C ASP A 98 -11.63 3.56 8.44
N LEU A 99 -11.85 2.77 7.37
CA LEU A 99 -13.17 2.17 7.11
C LEU A 99 -13.63 1.22 8.21
N ASP A 100 -12.68 0.55 8.85
CA ASP A 100 -12.94 -0.47 9.87
C ASP A 100 -12.78 0.08 11.31
N GLY A 101 -12.53 1.38 11.49
CA GLY A 101 -12.58 2.08 12.78
C GLY A 101 -11.31 1.97 13.65
N TYR A 102 -10.15 1.69 13.06
CA TYR A 102 -8.85 1.61 13.76
C TYR A 102 -7.70 2.37 13.05
N GLY A 103 -8.05 3.22 12.09
CA GLY A 103 -7.11 3.97 11.25
C GLY A 103 -6.80 5.40 11.73
N PRO A 104 -6.12 6.21 10.88
CA PRO A 104 -5.76 7.60 11.15
C PRO A 104 -6.89 8.51 11.63
N TRP A 105 -8.15 8.28 11.25
CA TRP A 105 -9.31 9.02 11.76
C TRP A 105 -9.43 8.93 13.28
N MET A 106 -8.99 7.81 13.85
CA MET A 106 -9.01 7.55 15.28
C MET A 106 -7.77 8.09 16.01
N ALA A 107 -6.90 8.87 15.35
CA ALA A 107 -5.69 9.40 15.95
C ALA A 107 -5.95 10.13 17.28
N GLY A 108 -5.11 9.85 18.27
CA GLY A 108 -5.26 10.35 19.64
C GLY A 108 -6.24 9.56 20.51
N THR A 109 -6.87 8.51 19.98
CA THR A 109 -7.72 7.59 20.75
C THR A 109 -7.04 6.23 20.98
N PRO A 110 -7.50 5.43 21.96
CA PRO A 110 -6.99 4.07 22.17
C PRO A 110 -7.28 3.09 21.02
N GLN A 111 -8.14 3.44 20.06
CA GLN A 111 -8.51 2.59 18.93
C GLN A 111 -7.55 2.74 17.73
N PHE A 112 -6.68 3.75 17.74
CA PHE A 112 -5.75 3.98 16.62
C PHE A 112 -4.62 2.96 16.62
N GLU A 113 -4.55 2.13 15.57
CA GLU A 113 -3.56 1.06 15.46
C GLU A 113 -2.75 1.06 14.16
N LYS A 114 -3.39 1.36 13.02
CA LYS A 114 -2.77 1.19 11.69
C LYS A 114 -2.81 2.47 10.88
N TRP A 115 -1.71 2.75 10.20
CA TRP A 115 -1.50 3.97 9.41
C TRP A 115 -0.59 3.72 8.20
N ASP A 116 -0.35 2.45 7.87
CA ASP A 116 0.60 2.08 6.82
C ASP A 116 0.19 2.70 5.49
N LEU A 117 1.13 3.42 4.87
CA LEU A 117 0.93 4.19 3.65
C LEU A 117 -0.16 5.28 3.79
N TYR A 118 -0.37 5.83 4.98
CA TYR A 118 -1.28 6.97 5.22
C TYR A 118 -0.94 8.16 4.31
N GLN A 119 0.34 8.54 4.25
CA GLN A 119 0.83 9.56 3.33
C GLN A 119 2.06 9.08 2.57
N LEU A 120 2.13 9.50 1.31
CA LEU A 120 3.29 9.33 0.43
C LEU A 120 3.60 10.66 -0.26
N GLN A 121 4.87 10.86 -0.60
CA GLN A 121 5.24 11.96 -1.49
C GLN A 121 4.86 11.60 -2.92
N ASP A 122 4.17 12.52 -3.60
CA ASP A 122 3.89 12.41 -5.02
C ASP A 122 5.07 12.93 -5.88
N TYR A 123 4.92 12.93 -7.21
CA TYR A 123 5.96 13.36 -8.15
C TYR A 123 6.45 14.81 -7.93
N ASP A 124 5.59 15.66 -7.36
CA ASP A 124 5.88 17.04 -7.00
C ASP A 124 6.59 17.18 -5.64
N GLY A 125 6.83 16.06 -4.94
CA GLY A 125 7.43 16.03 -3.60
C GLY A 125 6.47 16.40 -2.47
N VAL A 126 5.19 16.66 -2.78
CA VAL A 126 4.17 17.02 -1.79
C VAL A 126 3.59 15.75 -1.17
N TRP A 127 3.42 15.76 0.16
CA TRP A 127 2.73 14.70 0.88
C TRP A 127 1.24 14.71 0.55
N LYS A 128 0.71 13.57 0.12
CA LYS A 128 -0.70 13.35 -0.22
C LYS A 128 -1.16 12.01 0.38
N PRO A 129 -2.48 11.76 0.48
CA PRO A 129 -2.98 10.45 0.88
C PRO A 129 -2.33 9.34 0.04
N GLY A 130 -1.72 8.34 0.69
CA GLY A 130 -0.89 7.37 -0.02
C GLY A 130 -1.66 6.54 -1.04
N GLY A 131 -2.93 6.22 -0.75
CA GLY A 131 -3.82 5.56 -1.71
C GLY A 131 -4.02 6.38 -2.99
N ASP A 132 -4.19 7.69 -2.88
CA ASP A 132 -4.37 8.57 -4.04
C ASP A 132 -3.10 8.67 -4.88
N VAL A 133 -1.93 8.72 -4.24
CA VAL A 133 -0.64 8.69 -4.94
C VAL A 133 -0.49 7.39 -5.72
N LEU A 134 -0.71 6.25 -5.07
CA LEU A 134 -0.53 4.94 -5.71
C LEU A 134 -1.52 4.71 -6.85
N ARG A 135 -2.82 4.98 -6.62
CA ARG A 135 -3.87 4.83 -7.64
C ARG A 135 -3.69 5.82 -8.79
N GLY A 136 -3.35 7.07 -8.51
CA GLY A 136 -3.10 8.09 -9.52
C GLY A 136 -1.93 7.71 -10.44
N LYS A 137 -0.82 7.25 -9.87
CA LYS A 137 0.32 6.74 -10.63
C LYS A 137 -0.04 5.47 -11.40
N ALA A 138 -0.79 4.54 -10.79
CA ALA A 138 -1.22 3.32 -11.45
C ALA A 138 -2.09 3.63 -12.69
N LEU A 139 -3.07 4.54 -12.56
CA LEU A 139 -3.88 5.05 -13.67
C LEU A 139 -2.99 5.65 -14.78
N TYR A 140 -2.04 6.51 -14.42
CA TYR A 140 -1.05 7.02 -15.37
C TYR A 140 -0.35 5.89 -16.12
N TYR A 141 0.17 4.88 -15.42
CA TYR A 141 0.88 3.76 -16.05
C TYR A 141 -0.01 2.89 -16.95
N THR A 142 -1.31 2.75 -16.67
CA THR A 142 -2.20 2.00 -17.56
C THR A 142 -2.17 2.50 -19.01
N HIS A 143 -1.92 3.79 -19.24
CA HIS A 143 -1.81 4.38 -20.58
C HIS A 143 -0.54 3.97 -21.34
N PHE A 144 0.49 3.52 -20.64
CA PHE A 144 1.79 3.17 -21.21
C PHE A 144 2.07 1.67 -21.23
N LEU A 145 1.22 0.86 -20.59
CA LEU A 145 1.38 -0.58 -20.62
C LEU A 145 1.12 -1.10 -22.05
N PRO A 146 2.05 -1.89 -22.63
CA PRO A 146 1.86 -2.42 -23.99
C PRO A 146 0.64 -3.33 -24.02
N LEU A 147 -0.08 -3.33 -25.16
CA LEU A 147 -1.12 -4.31 -25.43
C LEU A 147 -0.47 -5.70 -25.37
N LEU A 148 -0.97 -6.55 -24.45
CA LEU A 148 -0.53 -7.94 -24.30
C LEU A 148 -1.40 -8.86 -25.13
#